data_AF-A0A7I8EC13-F1
#
_entry.id   AF-A0A7I8EC13-F1
#
_cell.length_a   1.000
_cell.length_b   1.000
_cell.length_c   1.000
_cell.angle_alpha   90.00
_cell.angle_beta   90.00
_cell.angle_gamma   90.00
#
_symmetry.space_group_name_H-M   'P 1'
#
loop_
_entity.id
_entity.type
_entity.pdbx_description
1 polymer ?
#
loop_
_entity_poly.entity_id
_entity_poly.type
_entity_poly.pdbx_seq_one_letter_code
_entity_poly.pdbx_strand_id
1 'polypeptide(L)'
;MKIVRIIEVWEKGLDGGLVGNIALADTLSATFLLGLFAKEQKKPDPHMLLSYILNDAHVAALQPYSPELLDPAHFDYILSAHGEPDY
;
A
#
# COMPACT_ATOMS: atom_id res chain seq x y z
N MET A 1 6.41 -0.63 -19.00
CA MET A 1 5.28 -0.93 -18.11
C MET A 1 5.64 -0.35 -16.77
N LYS A 2 5.01 0.76 -16.38
CA LYS A 2 5.22 1.43 -15.10
C LYS A 2 4.46 0.66 -14.03
N ILE A 3 5.10 0.37 -12.89
CA ILE A 3 4.41 -0.17 -11.73
C ILE A 3 3.89 1.00 -10.90
N VAL A 4 2.58 1.06 -10.67
CA VAL A 4 1.92 2.07 -9.83
C VAL A 4 1.60 1.45 -8.48
N ARG A 5 1.86 2.19 -7.40
CA ARG A 5 1.51 1.79 -6.03
C ARG A 5 0.29 2.56 -5.57
N ILE A 6 -0.64 1.83 -4.98
CA ILE A 6 -1.86 2.40 -4.42
C ILE A 6 -2.08 1.88 -3.01
N ILE A 7 -2.81 2.64 -2.21
CA ILE A 7 -3.46 2.17 -1.00
C ILE A 7 -4.93 1.99 -1.32
N GLU A 8 -5.43 0.77 -1.18
CA GLU A 8 -6.86 0.52 -1.13
C GLU A 8 -7.38 0.90 0.26
N VAL A 9 -8.49 1.63 0.30
CA VAL A 9 -9.15 2.09 1.52
C VAL A 9 -10.43 1.27 1.71
N TRP A 10 -10.51 0.56 2.83
CA TRP A 10 -11.61 -0.32 3.16
C TRP A 10 -12.30 0.17 4.44
N GLU A 11 -13.63 0.05 4.49
CA GLU A 11 -14.36 0.25 5.76
C GLU A 11 -13.89 -0.78 6.79
N LYS A 12 -13.89 -0.40 8.08
CA LYS A 12 -13.51 -1.34 9.13
C LYS A 12 -14.55 -2.44 9.34
N GLY A 13 -14.04 -3.62 9.66
CA GLY A 13 -14.85 -4.76 10.09
C GLY A 13 -15.04 -5.82 9.01
N LEU A 14 -15.67 -6.94 9.39
CA LEU A 14 -15.76 -8.15 8.55
C LEU A 14 -16.60 -7.96 7.28
N ASP A 15 -17.51 -6.99 7.27
CA ASP A 15 -18.38 -6.68 6.13
C ASP A 15 -17.95 -5.38 5.41
N GLY A 16 -16.77 -4.85 5.74
CA GLY A 16 -16.30 -3.58 5.22
C GLY A 16 -16.11 -3.58 3.71
N GLY A 17 -16.69 -2.59 3.03
CA GLY A 17 -16.56 -2.43 1.59
C GLY A 17 -15.29 -1.67 1.17
N LEU A 18 -14.86 -1.88 -0.08
CA LEU A 18 -13.87 -1.00 -0.71
C LEU A 18 -14.48 0.39 -0.89
N VAL A 19 -13.87 1.39 -0.27
CA VAL A 19 -14.30 2.80 -0.30
C VAL A 19 -13.62 3.54 -1.44
N GLY A 20 -12.34 3.26 -1.70
CA GLY A 20 -11.57 3.95 -2.72
C GLY A 20 -10.11 3.53 -2.77
N ASN A 21 -9.35 4.19 -3.64
CA ASN A 21 -7.94 3.95 -3.85
C ASN A 21 -7.17 5.28 -3.81
N ILE A 22 -6.06 5.31 -3.08
CA ILE A 22 -5.16 6.47 -2.97
C ILE A 22 -3.88 6.13 -3.72
N ALA A 23 -3.53 6.90 -4.75
CA ALA A 23 -2.26 6.75 -5.44
C ALA A 23 -1.12 7.25 -4.55
N LEU A 24 -0.06 6.43 -4.40
CA LEU A 24 1.14 6.82 -3.66
C LEU A 24 2.11 7.59 -4.57
N ALA A 25 2.92 8.45 -3.96
CA ALA A 25 3.93 9.22 -4.66
C ALA A 25 4.94 8.32 -5.40
N ASP A 26 5.30 8.70 -6.63
CA ASP A 26 6.31 7.99 -7.45
C ASP A 26 7.71 7.95 -6.81
N THR A 27 7.96 8.77 -5.78
CA THR A 27 9.20 8.74 -4.98
C THR A 27 9.29 7.54 -4.04
N LEU A 28 8.19 6.79 -3.86
CA LEU A 28 8.16 5.58 -3.05
C LEU A 28 8.93 4.44 -3.72
N SER A 29 10.13 4.17 -3.20
CA SER A 29 11.00 3.13 -3.76
C SER A 29 10.56 1.71 -3.38
N ALA A 30 10.76 0.75 -4.28
CA ALA A 30 10.57 -0.67 -3.98
C ALA A 30 11.52 -1.15 -2.87
N THR A 31 12.74 -0.62 -2.77
CA THR A 31 13.70 -0.96 -1.72
C THR A 31 13.19 -0.59 -0.33
N PHE A 32 12.57 0.58 -0.18
CA PHE A 32 11.92 0.97 1.07
C PHE A 32 10.81 -0.01 1.44
N LEU A 33 9.93 -0.31 0.47
CA LEU A 33 8.82 -1.24 0.67
C LEU A 33 9.28 -2.66 1.04
N LEU A 34 10.33 -3.16 0.39
CA LEU A 34 10.95 -4.44 0.73
C LEU A 34 11.45 -4.48 2.18
N GLY A 35 12.04 -3.38 2.66
CA GLY A 35 12.46 -3.26 4.05
C GLY A 35 11.27 -3.17 5.02
N LEU A 36 10.24 -2.41 4.66
CA LEU A 36 9.03 -2.23 5.46
C LEU A 36 8.29 -3.55 5.70
N PHE A 37 8.15 -4.38 4.65
CA PHE A 37 7.42 -5.66 4.69
C PHE A 37 8.32 -6.90 4.82
N ALA A 38 9.56 -6.72 5.28
CA ALA A 38 10.54 -7.81 5.32
C ALA A 38 10.10 -8.99 6.21
N LYS A 39 9.28 -8.73 7.24
CA LYS A 39 8.81 -9.75 8.19
C LYS A 39 7.63 -10.56 7.63
N GLU A 40 6.85 -9.96 6.75
CA GLU A 40 5.66 -10.50 6.11
C GLU A 40 6.03 -11.38 4.90
N GLN A 41 7.20 -11.14 4.30
CA GLN A 41 7.68 -11.84 3.12
C GLN A 41 8.32 -13.19 3.47
N LYS A 42 7.54 -14.28 3.34
CA LYS A 42 8.07 -15.65 3.39
C LYS A 42 8.95 -15.99 2.19
N LYS A 43 8.69 -15.36 1.05
CA LYS A 43 9.52 -15.38 -0.15
C LYS A 43 9.70 -13.94 -0.62
N PRO A 44 10.91 -13.53 -1.05
CA PRO A 44 11.14 -12.18 -1.54
C PRO A 44 10.24 -11.87 -2.73
N ASP A 45 9.52 -10.76 -2.64
CA ASP A 45 8.83 -10.14 -3.78
C ASP A 45 9.61 -8.88 -4.18
N PRO A 46 10.66 -9.00 -5.01
CA PRO A 46 11.56 -7.90 -5.33
C PRO A 46 10.86 -6.72 -6.01
N HIS A 47 9.67 -6.95 -6.56
CA HIS A 47 8.87 -5.94 -7.25
C HIS A 47 7.66 -5.49 -6.44
N MET A 48 7.46 -5.98 -5.20
CA MET A 48 6.33 -5.63 -4.32
C MET A 48 4.98 -5.65 -5.05
N LEU A 49 4.75 -6.66 -5.88
CA LEU A 49 3.53 -6.85 -6.68
C LEU A 49 2.40 -7.51 -5.88
N LEU A 50 2.71 -8.13 -4.73
CA LEU A 50 1.72 -8.70 -3.84
C LEU A 50 0.98 -7.60 -3.06
N SER A 51 -0.23 -7.92 -2.59
CA SER A 51 -0.99 -7.05 -1.70
C SER A 51 -0.63 -7.29 -0.24
N TYR A 52 -0.53 -6.22 0.54
CA TYR A 52 -0.14 -6.27 1.95
C TYR A 52 -1.10 -5.46 2.82
N ILE A 53 -1.65 -6.09 3.87
CA ILE A 53 -2.45 -5.39 4.88
C ILE A 53 -1.55 -4.46 5.69
N LEU A 54 -2.01 -3.23 5.90
CA LEU A 54 -1.28 -2.23 6.65
C LEU A 54 -1.69 -2.26 8.13
N ASN A 55 -0.72 -2.39 9.02
CA ASN A 55 -0.90 -2.09 10.43
C ASN A 55 -0.54 -0.61 10.69
N ASP A 56 -0.73 -0.16 11.93
CA ASP A 56 -0.45 1.23 12.34
C ASP A 56 0.98 1.68 12.01
N ALA A 57 1.96 0.79 12.14
CA ALA A 57 3.35 1.09 11.82
C ALA A 57 3.58 1.26 10.30
N HIS A 58 2.94 0.42 9.48
CA HIS A 58 2.97 0.56 8.03
C HIS A 58 2.29 1.86 7.59
N VAL A 59 1.13 2.17 8.16
CA VAL A 59 0.39 3.40 7.88
C VAL A 59 1.22 4.63 8.20
N ALA A 60 1.83 4.68 9.40
CA ALA A 60 2.70 5.78 9.79
C ALA A 60 3.91 5.94 8.85
N ALA A 61 4.51 4.82 8.41
CA ALA A 61 5.64 4.82 7.49
C ALA A 61 5.27 5.26 6.05
N LEU A 62 4.05 4.99 5.61
CA LEU A 62 3.55 5.32 4.27
C LEU A 62 2.89 6.70 4.19
N GLN A 63 2.45 7.27 5.32
CA GLN A 63 1.82 8.59 5.39
C GLN A 63 2.56 9.70 4.62
N PRO A 64 3.91 9.80 4.63
CA PRO A 64 4.62 10.85 3.89
C PRO A 64 4.51 10.72 2.35
N TYR A 65 4.15 9.54 1.85
CA TYR A 65 3.99 9.25 0.42
C TYR A 65 2.53 9.29 -0.04
N SER A 66 1.60 9.43 0.91
CA SER A 66 0.17 9.56 0.64
C SER A 66 -0.20 11.05 0.50
N PRO A 67 -0.92 11.44 -0.56
CA PRO A 67 -1.48 12.79 -0.67
C PRO A 67 -2.61 13.05 0.34
N GLU A 68 -3.19 11.99 0.91
CA GLU A 68 -4.30 12.03 1.85
C GLU A 68 -3.88 11.55 3.25
N LEU A 69 -4.58 12.03 4.29
CA LEU A 69 -4.37 11.57 5.65
C LEU A 69 -4.90 10.14 5.80
N LEU A 70 -4.03 9.21 6.17
CA LEU A 70 -4.40 7.84 6.47
C LEU A 70 -4.84 7.78 7.93
N ASP A 71 -6.12 7.46 8.13
CA ASP A 71 -6.74 7.31 9.44
C ASP A 71 -7.01 5.82 9.75
N PRO A 72 -6.08 5.13 10.44
CA PRO A 72 -6.26 3.72 10.78
C PRO A 72 -7.28 3.49 11.90
N ALA A 73 -7.84 4.55 12.51
CA ALA A 73 -8.94 4.39 13.45
C ALA A 73 -10.26 4.10 12.71
N HIS A 74 -10.44 4.66 11.52
CA HIS A 74 -11.70 4.60 10.76
C HIS A 74 -11.69 3.63 9.58
N PHE A 75 -10.50 3.31 9.04
CA PHE A 75 -10.38 2.46 7.86
C PHE A 75 -9.32 1.37 8.04
N ASP A 76 -9.46 0.31 7.27
CA ASP A 76 -8.42 -0.69 7.04
C ASP A 76 -7.79 -0.41 5.67
N TYR A 77 -6.48 -0.64 5.56
CA TYR A 77 -5.72 -0.30 4.36
C TYR A 77 -4.95 -1.49 3.81
N ILE A 78 -4.86 -1.57 2.49
CA ILE A 78 -4.06 -2.56 1.77
C ILE A 78 -3.15 -1.83 0.80
N LEU A 79 -1.84 -2.07 0.89
CA LEU A 79 -0.91 -1.67 -0.17
C LEU A 79 -1.06 -2.65 -1.32
N SER A 80 -1.35 -2.12 -2.50
CA SER A 80 -1.49 -2.87 -3.74
C SER A 80 -0.65 -2.25 -4.86
N ALA A 81 -0.46 -3.03 -5.91
CA ALA A 81 0.32 -2.62 -7.06
C ALA A 81 -0.31 -3.11 -8.36
N HIS A 82 -0.30 -2.26 -9.38
CA HIS A 82 -0.73 -2.63 -10.72
C HIS A 82 0.25 -2.11 -11.78
N GLY A 83 0.31 -2.84 -12.90
CA GLY A 83 1.12 -2.44 -14.05
C GLY A 83 0.29 -1.58 -15.00
N GLU A 84 0.83 -0.44 -15.41
CA GLU A 84 0.27 0.40 -16.46
C GLU A 84 1.14 0.34 -17.72
N PRO A 85 0.55 0.35 -18.93
CA PRO A 85 1.32 0.41 -20.17
C PRO A 85 2.14 1.71 -20.25
N ASP A 86 3.36 1.64 -20.80
CA ASP A 86 4.09 2.86 -21.17
C ASP A 86 3.56 3.28 -22.55
N TYR A 87 2.76 4.35 -22.60
CA TYR A 87 2.33 4.96 -23.85
C TYR A 87 3.27 6.11 -24.26
#